data_AF-A0A661Z325-F1
#
_entry.id   AF-A0A661Z325-F1
#
_cell.length_a   1.000
_cell.length_b   1.000
_cell.length_c   1.000
_cell.angle_alpha   90.00
_cell.angle_beta   90.00
_cell.angle_gamma   90.00
#
_symmetry.space_group_name_H-M   'P 1'
#
loop_
_entity.id
_entity.type
_entity.pdbx_description
1 polymer ?
#
loop_
_entity_poly.entity_id
_entity_poly.type
_entity_poly.pdbx_seq_one_letter_code
_entity_poly.pdbx_strand_id
1 'polypeptide(L)'
;MTTNKEFEELNKRIRKAGLVMSSVPKKTRDEFVKFAEEEFADNYGACLKYVWDNFKLWKLFFENIDLKLDRILMLLENNQTQSQIKTISGKILKGGQNGED
;
A
#
# COMPACT_ATOMS: atom_id res chain seq x y z
N MET A 1 -8.28 -24.13 7.10
CA MET A 1 -9.43 -24.38 7.99
C MET A 1 -8.97 -24.10 9.40
N THR A 2 -9.39 -22.97 9.97
CA THR A 2 -9.13 -22.62 11.37
C THR A 2 -9.90 -23.61 12.24
N THR A 3 -9.23 -24.27 13.18
CA THR A 3 -9.85 -25.32 14.01
C THR A 3 -10.78 -24.70 15.05
N ASN A 4 -11.87 -25.39 15.43
CA ASN A 4 -12.84 -24.89 16.42
C ASN A 4 -12.20 -24.40 17.73
N LYS A 5 -11.07 -24.99 18.13
CA LYS A 5 -10.27 -24.54 19.29
C LYS A 5 -9.66 -23.15 19.11
N GLU A 6 -9.09 -22.86 17.94
CA GLU A 6 -8.51 -21.54 17.63
C GLU A 6 -9.59 -20.44 17.64
N PHE A 7 -10.79 -20.77 17.16
CA PHE A 7 -11.93 -19.85 17.19
C PHE A 7 -12.44 -19.59 18.63
N GLU A 8 -12.49 -20.62 19.48
CA GLU A 8 -12.84 -20.45 20.90
C GLU A 8 -11.81 -19.62 21.67
N GLU A 9 -10.51 -19.83 21.42
CA GLU A 9 -9.44 -19.05 22.04
C GLU A 9 -9.46 -17.59 21.57
N LEU A 10 -9.70 -17.36 20.28
CA LEU A 10 -9.90 -16.01 19.73
C LEU A 10 -11.08 -15.31 20.40
N ASN A 11 -12.23 -15.99 20.52
CA ASN A 11 -13.40 -15.45 21.21
C ASN A 11 -13.13 -15.14 22.68
N LYS A 12 -12.38 -15.99 23.39
CA LYS A 12 -11.95 -15.73 24.78
C LYS A 12 -11.07 -14.49 24.87
N ARG A 13 -10.14 -14.28 23.93
CA ARG A 13 -9.28 -13.08 23.88
C ARG A 13 -10.05 -11.81 23.54
N ILE A 14 -10.93 -11.86 22.54
CA ILE A 14 -11.79 -10.74 22.16
C ILE A 14 -12.71 -10.34 23.32
N ARG A 15 -13.30 -11.30 24.04
CA ARG A 15 -14.14 -11.01 25.21
C ARG A 15 -13.35 -10.47 26.40
N LYS A 16 -12.10 -10.90 26.58
CA LYS A 16 -11.23 -10.47 27.69
C LYS A 16 -10.72 -9.04 27.51
N ALA A 17 -10.39 -8.64 26.28
CA ALA A 17 -9.90 -7.29 25.97
C ALA A 17 -11.01 -6.33 25.52
N GLY A 18 -12.08 -6.85 24.92
CA GLY A 18 -13.08 -6.06 24.20
C GLY A 18 -12.50 -5.44 22.92
N LEU A 19 -13.30 -5.34 21.87
CA LEU A 19 -13.05 -4.32 20.86
C LEU A 19 -13.40 -2.98 21.51
N VAL A 20 -12.38 -2.26 21.97
CA VAL A 20 -12.56 -0.98 22.65
C VAL A 20 -12.92 0.07 21.60
N MET A 21 -14.23 0.22 21.34
CA MET A 21 -14.73 1.23 20.42
C MET A 21 -14.61 2.65 21.00
N SER A 22 -14.45 2.80 22.32
CA SER A 22 -14.31 4.12 22.96
C SER A 22 -13.05 4.88 22.56
N SER A 23 -11.99 4.19 22.13
CA SER A 23 -10.74 4.80 21.64
C SER A 23 -10.83 5.31 20.22
N VAL A 24 -11.84 4.88 19.45
CA VAL A 24 -12.06 5.34 18.07
C VAL A 24 -12.74 6.72 18.13
N PRO A 25 -12.22 7.74 17.40
CA PRO A 25 -12.85 9.05 17.32
C PRO A 25 -14.32 8.95 16.94
N LYS A 26 -15.17 9.76 17.58
CA LYS A 26 -16.63 9.72 17.37
C LYS A 26 -17.00 9.80 15.88
N LYS A 27 -16.42 10.76 15.16
CA LYS A 27 -16.64 10.94 13.72
C LYS A 27 -16.38 9.65 12.93
N THR A 28 -15.27 8.98 13.18
CA THR A 28 -14.91 7.72 12.49
C THR A 28 -15.87 6.58 12.81
N ARG A 29 -16.37 6.51 14.06
CA ARG A 29 -17.40 5.52 14.40
C ARG A 29 -18.71 5.79 13.68
N ASP A 30 -19.15 7.06 13.68
CA ASP A 30 -20.42 7.45 13.06
C ASP A 30 -20.37 7.17 11.54
N GLU A 31 -19.24 7.45 10.89
CA GLU A 31 -18.99 7.10 9.48
C GLU A 31 -19.00 5.58 9.24
N PHE A 32 -18.34 4.80 10.11
CA PHE A 32 -18.32 3.34 10.00
C PHE A 32 -19.71 2.72 10.18
N VAL A 33 -20.47 3.19 11.16
CA VAL A 33 -21.83 2.71 11.45
C VAL A 33 -22.74 3.00 10.27
N LYS A 34 -22.73 4.24 9.77
CA LYS A 34 -23.52 4.63 8.60
C LYS A 34 -23.16 3.79 7.36
N PHE A 35 -21.87 3.56 7.13
CA PHE A 35 -21.43 2.73 6.01
C PHE A 35 -21.87 1.26 6.17
N ALA A 36 -21.87 0.73 7.40
CA ALA A 36 -22.36 -0.61 7.68
C ALA A 36 -23.88 -0.74 7.53
N GLU A 37 -24.64 0.28 7.94
CA GLU A 37 -26.09 0.40 7.73
C GLU A 37 -26.43 0.35 6.23
N GLU A 38 -25.75 1.18 5.43
CA GLU A 38 -26.04 1.35 4.00
C GLU A 38 -25.62 0.14 3.15
N GLU A 39 -24.43 -0.39 3.36
CA GLU A 39 -23.83 -1.39 2.45
C GLU A 39 -23.89 -2.83 2.97
N PHE A 40 -24.09 -3.02 4.28
CA PHE A 40 -23.96 -4.31 4.94
C PHE A 40 -25.15 -4.68 5.84
N ALA A 41 -26.25 -3.92 5.80
CA ALA A 41 -27.45 -4.15 6.62
C ALA A 41 -27.10 -4.37 8.11
N ASP A 42 -26.35 -3.44 8.69
CA ASP A 42 -25.88 -3.45 10.09
C ASP A 42 -24.90 -4.57 10.46
N ASN A 43 -24.42 -5.34 9.48
CA ASN A 43 -23.43 -6.37 9.74
C ASN A 43 -22.03 -5.76 9.90
N TYR A 44 -21.73 -5.27 11.11
CA TYR A 44 -20.45 -4.65 11.45
C TYR A 44 -19.26 -5.59 11.24
N GLY A 45 -19.44 -6.90 11.41
CA GLY A 45 -18.38 -7.88 11.16
C GLY A 45 -18.01 -7.97 9.67
N ALA A 46 -19.01 -8.00 8.79
CA ALA A 46 -18.82 -8.00 7.34
C ALA A 46 -18.22 -6.67 6.86
N CYS A 47 -18.71 -5.55 7.37
CA CYS A 47 -18.16 -4.22 7.08
C CYS A 47 -16.69 -4.11 7.53
N LEU A 48 -16.37 -4.56 8.75
CA LEU A 48 -14.98 -4.58 9.24
C LEU A 48 -14.07 -5.43 8.36
N LYS A 49 -14.52 -6.61 7.94
CA LYS A 49 -13.77 -7.47 7.01
C LYS A 49 -13.51 -6.74 5.69
N TYR A 50 -14.53 -6.10 5.12
CA TYR A 50 -14.41 -5.35 3.88
C TYR A 50 -13.39 -4.21 4.00
N VAL A 51 -13.48 -3.39 5.04
CA VAL A 51 -12.54 -2.28 5.28
C VAL A 51 -11.11 -2.81 5.45
N TRP A 52 -10.94 -3.90 6.20
CA TRP A 52 -9.63 -4.51 6.41
C TRP A 52 -9.02 -5.09 5.13
N ASP A 53 -9.82 -5.75 4.31
CA ASP A 53 -9.38 -6.30 3.02
C ASP A 53 -8.96 -5.18 2.06
N ASN A 54 -9.73 -4.09 1.98
CA ASN A 54 -9.38 -2.92 1.17
C ASN A 54 -8.10 -2.23 1.67
N PHE A 55 -7.94 -2.10 2.99
CA PHE A 55 -6.71 -1.54 3.56
C PHE A 55 -5.48 -2.38 3.19
N LYS A 56 -5.56 -3.71 3.25
CA LYS A 56 -4.44 -4.58 2.82
C LYS A 56 -4.11 -4.39 1.34
N LEU A 57 -5.13 -4.32 0.48
CA LEU A 57 -4.93 -4.08 -0.95
C LEU A 57 -4.30 -2.72 -1.22
N TRP A 58 -4.80 -1.67 -0.57
CA TRP A 58 -4.23 -0.33 -0.64
C TRP A 58 -2.77 -0.33 -0.18
N LYS A 59 -2.47 -0.93 0.98
CA LYS A 59 -1.11 -1.03 1.50
C LYS A 59 -0.17 -1.75 0.52
N LEU A 60 -0.58 -2.91 0.01
CA LEU A 60 0.18 -3.64 -1.02
C LEU A 60 0.41 -2.79 -2.27
N PHE A 61 -0.60 -2.07 -2.73
CA PHE A 61 -0.49 -1.23 -3.92
C PHE A 61 0.52 -0.09 -3.73
N PHE A 62 0.44 0.64 -2.61
CA PHE A 62 1.35 1.76 -2.32
C PHE A 62 2.79 1.29 -2.05
N GLU A 63 2.99 0.25 -1.24
CA GLU A 63 4.33 -0.31 -1.01
C GLU A 63 4.99 -0.81 -2.31
N ASN A 64 4.20 -1.27 -3.28
CA ASN A 64 4.72 -1.69 -4.59
C ASN A 64 4.86 -0.54 -5.60
N ILE A 65 4.14 0.57 -5.43
CA ILE A 65 4.35 1.78 -6.25
C ILE A 65 5.68 2.42 -5.91
N ASP A 66 6.01 2.52 -4.62
CA ASP A 66 7.27 3.11 -4.18
C ASP A 66 8.46 2.37 -4.80
N LEU A 67 8.44 1.03 -4.78
CA LEU A 67 9.46 0.20 -5.45
C LEU A 67 9.56 0.44 -6.96
N LYS A 68 8.44 0.71 -7.64
CA LYS A 68 8.44 1.00 -9.08
C LYS A 68 8.94 2.41 -9.36
N LEU A 69 8.58 3.39 -8.55
CA LEU A 69 9.06 4.77 -8.66
C LEU A 69 10.57 4.84 -8.40
N ASP A 70 11.04 4.20 -7.33
CA ASP A 70 12.47 4.11 -7.00
C ASP A 70 13.27 3.46 -8.13
N ARG A 71 12.74 2.37 -8.72
CA ARG A 71 13.35 1.73 -9.90
C ARG A 71 13.37 2.64 -11.12
N ILE A 72 12.31 3.41 -11.37
CA ILE A 72 12.26 4.36 -12.49
C ILE A 72 13.26 5.49 -12.27
N LEU A 73 13.34 6.04 -11.06
CA LEU A 73 14.32 7.06 -10.68
C LEU A 73 15.75 6.54 -10.87
N MET A 74 16.04 5.34 -10.39
CA MET A 74 17.34 4.68 -10.58
C MET A 74 17.67 4.48 -12.09
N LEU A 75 16.69 4.12 -12.91
CA LEU A 75 16.89 4.00 -14.36
C LEU A 75 17.12 5.36 -15.03
N LEU A 76 16.44 6.42 -14.59
CA LEU A 76 16.64 7.79 -15.09
C LEU A 76 18.02 8.32 -14.71
N GLU A 77 18.46 8.13 -13.46
CA GLU A 77 19.79 8.51 -12.98
C GLU A 77 20.90 7.76 -13.75
N ASN A 78 20.75 6.45 -13.96
CA ASN A 78 21.70 5.64 -14.73
C ASN A 78 21.74 6.01 -16.23
N ASN A 79 20.60 6.40 -16.82
CA ASN A 79 20.56 6.86 -18.22
C ASN A 79 21.23 8.24 -18.40
N GLN A 80 21.21 9.11 -17.39
CA GLN A 80 21.96 10.37 -17.43
C GLN A 80 23.48 10.15 -17.34
N THR A 81 23.94 9.07 -16.72
CA THR A 81 25.37 8.75 -16.59
C THR A 81 25.98 8.02 -17.80
N GLN A 82 25.15 7.46 -18.69
CA GLN A 82 25.61 6.72 -19.90
C GLN A 82 25.31 7.44 -21.21
N SER A 83 25.74 8.69 -21.38
CA SER A 83 25.78 9.32 -22.70
C SER A 83 27.02 8.87 -23.50
N GLN A 84 27.03 7.60 -23.94
CA GLN A 84 27.87 7.15 -25.06
C GLN A 84 26.95 6.69 -26.19
N ILE A 85 26.65 7.59 -27.11
CA ILE A 85 25.88 7.26 -28.32
C ILE A 85 26.83 6.51 -29.27
N LYS A 86 26.62 5.20 -29.43
CA LYS A 86 27.23 4.44 -30.52
C LYS A 86 26.39 4.66 -31.79
N THR A 87 26.98 5.30 -32.79
CA THR A 87 26.36 5.44 -34.09
C THR A 87 26.34 4.10 -34.83
N ILE A 88 25.43 3.92 -35.79
CA ILE A 88 25.34 2.74 -36.66
C ILE A 88 26.66 2.48 -37.43
N SER A 89 27.53 3.50 -37.55
CA SER A 89 28.87 3.39 -38.13
C SER A 89 29.96 2.91 -37.15
N GLY A 90 29.61 2.51 -35.92
CA GLY A 90 30.57 2.05 -34.90
C GLY A 90 31.41 3.15 -34.23
N LYS A 91 31.13 4.44 -34.47
CA LYS A 91 31.81 5.55 -33.78
C LYS A 91 31.18 5.79 -32.41
N ILE A 92 32.02 5.88 -31.37
CA ILE A 92 31.61 6.20 -30.00
C ILE A 92 31.80 7.70 -29.79
N LEU A 93 30.71 8.43 -29.58
CA LEU A 93 30.76 9.83 -29.17
C LEU A 93 30.79 9.91 -27.64
N LYS A 94 31.91 10.39 -27.07
CA LYS A 94 31.97 10.78 -25.66
C LYS A 94 31.40 12.20 -25.54
N GLY A 95 30.29 12.35 -24.82
CA GLY A 95 29.80 13.67 -24.42
C GLY A 95 30.78 14.30 -23.41
N GLY A 96 31.77 15.03 -23.91
CA GLY A 96 32.59 15.93 -23.10
C GLY A 96 31.98 17.32 -23.18
N GLN A 97 31.45 17.81 -22.06
CA GLN A 97 31.42 19.25 -21.81
C GLN A 97 32.86 19.76 -21.93
N ASN A 98 33.08 20.76 -22.78
CA ASN A 98 34.23 21.67 -22.71
C ASN A 98 33.88 22.92 -23.52
N GLY A 99 33.87 24.07 -22.83
CA GLY A 99 33.85 25.40 -23.43
C GLY A 99 32.80 26.33 -22.84
N GLU A 100 32.94 26.71 -21.56
CA GLU A 100 32.59 28.08 -21.15
C GLU A 100 33.74 28.98 -21.64
N ASP A 101 33.39 29.98 -22.46
CA ASP A 101 34.18 31.19 -22.70
C ASP A 101 33.90 32.21 -21.58
#